data_AF-G8NQQ3-F1
#
_entry.id   AF-G8NQQ3-F1
#
_cell.length_a   1.000
_cell.length_b   1.000
_cell.length_c   1.000
_cell.angle_alpha   90.00
_cell.angle_beta   90.00
_cell.angle_gamma   90.00
#
_symmetry.space_group_name_H-M   'P 1'
#
loop_
_entity.id
_entity.type
_entity.pdbx_description
1 polymer ?
#
loop_
_entity_poly.entity_id
_entity_poly.type
_entity_poly.pdbx_seq_one_letter_code
_entity_poly.pdbx_strand_id
1 'polypeptide(L)'
;MLIRNDYVGPRNDTAERVLRRFGQNPFGENIYRAVWAPQKLIWSYEEMVPEYPNLGEQWVLEKWLSVEEDTGGMSRAEWEIKNFDVESGKSILGPYPAYGYYNFSFALGEGVPCNAQAMELIAQLIERGRLYSAAEKQLALRQREEDRKLQQRQKISDAVDDVQTAAMRGAAFSGFGGHSTDKRPDDMQINISHEDLLRRRPELGRRGGRQILASRKP
;
A
#
# COMPACT_ATOMS: atom_id res chain seq x y z
N MET A 1 -11.23 4.74 -32.02
CA MET A 1 -12.18 4.83 -30.89
C MET A 1 -11.54 5.73 -29.85
N LEU A 2 -12.08 6.93 -29.62
CA LEU A 2 -11.61 7.84 -28.58
C LEU A 2 -12.31 7.43 -27.30
N ILE A 3 -11.64 6.65 -26.45
CA ILE A 3 -12.20 6.25 -25.16
C ILE A 3 -12.02 7.45 -24.23
N ARG A 4 -13.06 8.28 -24.13
CA ARG A 4 -13.17 9.20 -23.00
C ARG A 4 -13.38 8.31 -21.77
N ASN A 5 -12.50 8.43 -20.77
CA ASN A 5 -12.55 7.60 -19.56
C ASN A 5 -13.69 8.11 -18.65
N ASP A 6 -14.92 8.04 -19.18
CA ASP A 6 -16.15 8.58 -18.64
C ASP A 6 -16.61 7.67 -17.50
N TYR A 7 -16.19 8.02 -16.30
CA TYR A 7 -16.73 7.40 -15.11
C TYR A 7 -18.25 7.69 -15.02
N VAL A 8 -19.04 6.62 -15.04
CA VAL A 8 -20.51 6.64 -15.00
C VAL A 8 -21.10 6.20 -13.66
N GLY A 9 -20.26 6.03 -12.62
CA GLY A 9 -20.74 5.61 -11.31
C GLY A 9 -21.31 6.75 -10.44
N PRO A 10 -21.60 6.49 -9.15
CA PRO A 10 -22.24 7.46 -8.28
C PRO A 10 -21.43 8.75 -8.19
N ARG A 11 -22.16 9.86 -8.27
CA ARG A 11 -21.61 11.20 -8.07
C ARG A 11 -22.03 11.72 -6.71
N ASN A 12 -21.16 12.50 -6.11
CA ASN A 12 -21.47 13.24 -4.91
C ASN A 12 -21.35 14.74 -5.21
N ASP A 13 -22.48 15.41 -5.43
CA ASP A 13 -22.51 16.82 -5.82
C ASP A 13 -21.83 17.75 -4.82
N THR A 14 -21.82 17.40 -3.52
CA THR A 14 -21.11 18.18 -2.51
C THR A 14 -19.60 18.02 -2.61
N ALA A 15 -19.12 16.80 -2.89
CA ALA A 15 -17.71 16.55 -3.16
C ALA A 15 -17.26 17.24 -4.45
N GLU A 16 -18.02 17.09 -5.54
CA GLU A 16 -17.71 17.73 -6.82
C GLU A 16 -17.65 19.26 -6.72
N ARG A 17 -18.53 19.86 -5.90
CA ARG A 17 -18.52 21.31 -5.68
C ARG A 17 -17.26 21.81 -4.99
N VAL A 18 -16.74 21.08 -4.00
CA VAL A 18 -15.49 21.48 -3.33
C VAL A 18 -14.27 21.19 -4.19
N LEU A 19 -14.27 20.07 -4.94
CA LEU A 19 -13.17 19.70 -5.82
C LEU A 19 -12.99 20.69 -6.98
N ARG A 20 -14.06 21.37 -7.40
CA ARG A 20 -13.99 22.46 -8.40
C ARG A 20 -13.04 23.60 -8.02
N ARG A 21 -12.82 23.84 -6.71
CA ARG A 21 -11.93 24.90 -6.22
C ARG A 21 -10.46 24.68 -6.58
N PHE A 22 -10.09 23.44 -6.87
CA PHE A 22 -8.73 23.06 -7.24
C PHE A 22 -8.45 23.22 -8.75
N GLY A 23 -9.43 23.72 -9.49
CA GLY A 23 -9.31 24.01 -10.91
C GLY A 23 -10.12 23.05 -11.79
N GLN A 24 -10.19 23.40 -13.06
CA GLN A 24 -10.87 22.63 -14.09
C GLN A 24 -9.90 22.33 -15.24
N ASN A 25 -10.07 21.19 -15.89
CA ASN A 25 -9.34 20.83 -17.10
C ASN A 25 -9.82 21.70 -18.30
N PRO A 26 -9.13 21.67 -19.45
CA PRO A 26 -9.53 22.42 -20.65
C PRO A 26 -10.92 22.08 -21.18
N PHE A 27 -11.52 20.98 -20.72
CA PHE A 27 -12.85 20.50 -21.12
C PHE A 27 -13.95 20.91 -20.12
N GLY A 28 -13.62 21.68 -19.08
CA GLY A 28 -14.56 22.20 -18.09
C GLY A 28 -14.89 21.22 -16.95
N GLU A 29 -14.19 20.10 -16.84
CA GLU A 29 -14.36 19.13 -15.75
C GLU A 29 -13.39 19.44 -14.60
N ASN A 30 -13.72 19.03 -13.37
CA ASN A 30 -12.84 19.27 -12.22
C ASN A 30 -11.49 18.54 -12.37
N ILE A 31 -10.38 19.18 -11.99
CA ILE A 31 -9.06 18.50 -12.01
C ILE A 31 -9.05 17.28 -11.10
N TYR A 32 -9.79 17.31 -10.00
CA TYR A 32 -10.01 16.16 -9.14
C TYR A 32 -11.43 15.65 -9.27
N ARG A 33 -11.62 14.33 -9.22
CA ARG A 33 -12.95 13.70 -9.20
C ARG A 33 -13.00 12.55 -8.20
N ALA A 34 -14.17 12.34 -7.60
CA ALA A 34 -14.42 11.20 -6.74
C ALA A 34 -15.03 10.04 -7.54
N VAL A 35 -14.48 8.84 -7.35
CA VAL A 35 -14.84 7.65 -8.10
C VAL A 35 -15.08 6.50 -7.11
N TRP A 36 -16.21 5.84 -7.20
CA TRP A 36 -16.48 4.60 -6.48
C TRP A 36 -15.76 3.43 -7.17
N ALA A 37 -14.76 2.86 -6.50
CA ALA A 37 -13.83 1.89 -7.09
C ALA A 37 -14.50 0.70 -7.80
N PRO A 38 -15.53 0.03 -7.22
CA PRO A 38 -16.19 -1.10 -7.87
C PRO A 38 -16.84 -0.79 -9.22
N GLN A 39 -17.14 0.48 -9.49
CA GLN A 39 -17.84 0.91 -10.71
C GLN A 39 -16.90 1.59 -11.71
N LYS A 40 -15.62 1.71 -11.38
CA LYS A 40 -14.63 2.24 -12.30
C LYS A 40 -14.14 1.13 -13.21
N LEU A 41 -14.51 1.22 -14.47
CA LEU A 41 -14.11 0.27 -15.50
C LEU A 41 -13.17 0.95 -16.50
N ILE A 42 -12.20 0.18 -17.00
CA ILE A 42 -11.31 0.56 -18.10
C ILE A 42 -11.40 -0.48 -19.21
N TRP A 43 -11.10 -0.05 -20.43
CA TRP A 43 -11.01 -0.96 -21.56
C TRP A 43 -9.66 -1.69 -21.54
N SER A 44 -9.69 -3.01 -21.50
CA SER A 44 -8.50 -3.87 -21.54
C SER A 44 -8.76 -5.06 -22.45
N TYR A 45 -7.86 -5.31 -23.42
CA TYR A 45 -7.90 -6.48 -24.32
C TYR A 45 -9.28 -6.87 -24.91
N GLU A 46 -10.15 -5.89 -25.20
CA GLU A 46 -11.51 -6.05 -25.77
C GLU A 46 -12.66 -6.22 -24.76
N GLU A 47 -12.40 -6.09 -23.47
CA GLU A 47 -13.42 -6.09 -22.43
C GLU A 47 -13.29 -4.89 -21.48
N MET A 48 -14.40 -4.54 -20.82
CA MET A 48 -14.42 -3.58 -19.73
C MET A 48 -14.06 -4.32 -18.43
N VAL A 49 -12.91 -3.99 -17.84
CA VAL A 49 -12.45 -4.59 -16.58
C VAL A 49 -12.43 -3.54 -15.46
N PRO A 50 -12.60 -3.93 -14.19
CA PRO A 50 -12.40 -3.02 -13.07
C PRO A 50 -10.99 -2.42 -13.08
N GLU A 51 -10.89 -1.11 -12.96
CA GLU A 51 -9.58 -0.43 -12.85
C GLU A 51 -8.91 -0.72 -11.50
N TYR A 52 -9.73 -0.87 -10.45
CA TYR A 52 -9.27 -1.02 -9.08
C TYR A 52 -9.77 -2.33 -8.43
N PRO A 53 -9.42 -3.52 -8.97
CA PRO A 53 -9.96 -4.79 -8.50
C PRO A 53 -9.58 -5.11 -7.04
N ASN A 54 -8.46 -4.57 -6.54
CA ASN A 54 -7.93 -4.88 -5.22
C ASN A 54 -8.36 -3.90 -4.12
N LEU A 55 -9.10 -2.83 -4.45
CA LEU A 55 -9.50 -1.83 -3.47
C LEU A 55 -10.81 -2.19 -2.75
N GLY A 56 -11.66 -3.06 -3.32
CA GLY A 56 -12.97 -3.33 -2.74
C GLY A 56 -13.91 -2.12 -2.76
N GLU A 57 -14.81 -2.03 -1.77
CA GLU A 57 -15.87 -1.03 -1.71
C GLU A 57 -15.41 0.28 -1.03
N GLN A 58 -14.73 1.12 -1.80
CA GLN A 58 -14.30 2.43 -1.31
C GLN A 58 -14.26 3.52 -2.40
N TRP A 59 -14.26 4.76 -1.93
CA TRP A 59 -14.07 5.93 -2.78
C TRP A 59 -12.60 6.17 -3.07
N VAL A 60 -12.32 6.54 -4.31
CA VAL A 60 -11.02 6.92 -4.84
C VAL A 60 -11.10 8.36 -5.32
N LEU A 61 -10.10 9.15 -4.94
CA LEU A 61 -9.85 10.44 -5.53
C LEU A 61 -8.90 10.24 -6.72
N GLU A 62 -9.34 10.65 -7.89
CA GLU A 62 -8.53 10.69 -9.10
C GLU A 62 -8.17 12.13 -9.45
N LYS A 63 -7.04 12.30 -10.12
CA LYS A 63 -6.57 13.58 -10.64
C LYS A 63 -6.42 13.50 -12.15
N TRP A 64 -6.97 14.47 -12.85
CA TRP A 64 -6.75 14.70 -14.26
C TRP A 64 -5.30 15.11 -14.50
N LEU A 65 -4.68 14.42 -15.44
CA LEU A 65 -3.37 14.72 -15.99
C LEU A 65 -3.57 15.17 -17.44
N SER A 66 -2.90 16.25 -17.80
CA SER A 66 -2.79 16.65 -19.20
C SER A 66 -2.07 15.58 -20.02
N VAL A 67 -2.24 15.63 -21.34
CA VAL A 67 -1.53 14.73 -22.26
C VAL A 67 -0.01 14.83 -22.06
N GLU A 68 0.49 16.03 -21.82
CA GLU A 68 1.90 16.27 -21.56
C GLU A 68 2.36 15.64 -20.24
N GLU A 69 1.59 15.78 -19.17
CA GLU A 69 1.91 15.17 -17.87
C GLU A 69 1.81 13.64 -17.90
N ASP A 70 0.78 13.08 -18.54
CA ASP A 70 0.53 11.63 -18.59
C ASP A 70 1.51 10.90 -19.51
N THR A 71 1.83 11.50 -20.65
CA THR A 71 2.74 10.91 -21.64
C THR A 71 4.19 11.38 -21.50
N GLY A 72 4.49 12.30 -20.58
CA GLY A 72 5.81 12.91 -20.47
C GLY A 72 6.22 13.71 -21.71
N GLY A 73 5.25 14.32 -22.38
CA GLY A 73 5.45 15.12 -23.59
C GLY A 73 5.59 14.32 -24.90
N MET A 74 5.29 13.02 -24.90
CA MET A 74 5.37 12.20 -26.11
C MET A 74 4.28 12.59 -27.13
N SER A 75 4.66 12.58 -28.41
CA SER A 75 3.72 12.65 -29.51
C SER A 75 2.91 11.36 -29.64
N ARG A 76 1.78 11.44 -30.35
CA ARG A 76 0.94 10.27 -30.63
C ARG A 76 1.70 9.14 -31.32
N ALA A 77 2.54 9.46 -32.30
CA ALA A 77 3.32 8.47 -33.03
C ALA A 77 4.31 7.75 -32.11
N GLU A 78 4.99 8.49 -31.24
CA GLU A 78 5.92 7.92 -30.26
C GLU A 78 5.20 7.03 -29.24
N TRP A 79 4.02 7.45 -28.76
CA TRP A 79 3.19 6.64 -27.86
C TRP A 79 2.79 5.32 -28.51
N GLU A 80 2.28 5.38 -29.74
CA GLU A 80 1.86 4.20 -30.47
C GLU A 80 3.03 3.25 -30.69
N ILE A 81 4.22 3.74 -31.06
CA ILE A 81 5.42 2.89 -31.21
C ILE A 81 5.87 2.29 -29.87
N LYS A 82 5.97 3.11 -28.82
CA LYS A 82 6.53 2.68 -27.52
C LYS A 82 5.62 1.68 -26.79
N ASN A 83 4.31 1.84 -26.94
CA ASN A 83 3.33 1.01 -26.26
C ASN A 83 2.78 -0.11 -27.14
N PHE A 84 3.29 -0.31 -28.36
CA PHE A 84 2.87 -1.42 -29.20
C PHE A 84 3.63 -2.69 -28.82
N ASP A 85 2.89 -3.72 -28.40
CA ASP A 85 3.42 -5.06 -28.28
C ASP A 85 3.42 -5.75 -29.65
N VAL A 86 4.62 -6.08 -30.13
CA VAL A 86 4.83 -6.72 -31.43
C VAL A 86 4.28 -8.15 -31.44
N GLU A 87 4.30 -8.84 -30.30
CA GLU A 87 3.88 -10.24 -30.23
C GLU A 87 2.36 -10.38 -30.26
N SER A 88 1.65 -9.60 -29.44
CA SER A 88 0.18 -9.59 -29.47
C SER A 88 -0.42 -8.70 -30.56
N GLY A 89 0.35 -7.78 -31.14
CA GLY A 89 -0.12 -6.76 -32.08
C GLY A 89 -1.05 -5.72 -31.43
N LYS A 90 -1.00 -5.59 -30.10
CA LYS A 90 -1.91 -4.72 -29.32
C LYS A 90 -1.13 -3.64 -28.58
N SER A 91 -1.81 -2.53 -28.28
CA SER A 91 -1.23 -1.50 -27.42
C SER A 91 -1.30 -1.92 -25.95
N ILE A 92 -0.16 -1.92 -25.27
CA ILE A 92 0.03 -2.28 -23.85
C ILE A 92 -0.69 -1.28 -22.93
N LEU A 93 -0.61 0.02 -23.24
CA LEU A 93 -1.22 1.09 -22.45
C LEU A 93 -2.48 1.68 -23.10
N GLY A 94 -2.98 1.03 -24.16
CA GLY A 94 -4.14 1.50 -24.90
C GLY A 94 -3.84 2.68 -25.84
N PRO A 95 -4.89 3.35 -26.36
CA PRO A 95 -4.74 4.43 -27.32
C PRO A 95 -4.12 5.68 -26.69
N TYR A 96 -3.54 6.54 -27.52
CA TYR A 96 -3.01 7.83 -27.06
C TYR A 96 -4.09 8.66 -26.34
N PRO A 97 -3.82 9.20 -25.13
CA PRO A 97 -4.81 9.86 -24.30
C PRO A 97 -5.03 11.31 -24.74
N ALA A 98 -5.62 11.53 -25.92
CA ALA A 98 -5.78 12.86 -26.53
C ALA A 98 -6.54 13.89 -25.67
N TYR A 99 -7.31 13.45 -24.68
CA TYR A 99 -8.08 14.29 -23.75
C TYR A 99 -7.47 14.36 -22.33
N GLY A 100 -6.24 13.86 -22.17
CA GLY A 100 -5.66 13.59 -20.86
C GLY A 100 -6.25 12.34 -20.22
N TYR A 101 -5.79 12.04 -19.00
CA TYR A 101 -6.19 10.85 -18.27
C TYR A 101 -6.41 11.19 -16.79
N TYR A 102 -7.47 10.65 -16.19
CA TYR A 102 -7.65 10.72 -14.74
C TYR A 102 -6.92 9.55 -14.10
N ASN A 103 -5.86 9.85 -13.36
CA ASN A 103 -5.04 8.85 -12.69
C ASN A 103 -5.42 8.76 -11.21
N PHE A 104 -5.29 7.56 -10.65
CA PHE A 104 -5.38 7.28 -9.23
C PHE A 104 -4.51 8.25 -8.43
N SER A 105 -5.09 8.89 -7.42
CA SER A 105 -4.34 9.75 -6.49
C SER A 105 -4.41 9.24 -5.06
N PHE A 106 -5.61 8.87 -4.58
CA PHE A 106 -5.79 8.44 -3.20
C PHE A 106 -7.03 7.56 -3.03
N ALA A 107 -6.96 6.55 -2.16
CA ALA A 107 -8.10 5.74 -1.76
C ALA A 107 -8.51 6.09 -0.32
N LEU A 108 -9.78 6.39 -0.08
CA LEU A 108 -10.26 6.91 1.21
C LEU A 108 -10.21 5.87 2.34
N GLY A 109 -10.18 4.59 2.02
CA GLY A 109 -10.33 3.48 2.96
C GLY A 109 -11.75 2.94 2.99
N GLU A 110 -11.87 1.67 3.34
CA GLU A 110 -13.15 0.97 3.49
C GLU A 110 -14.04 1.67 4.54
N GLY A 111 -15.32 1.85 4.23
CA GLY A 111 -16.30 2.48 5.12
C GLY A 111 -16.20 4.00 5.27
N VAL A 112 -15.20 4.65 4.65
CA VAL A 112 -15.07 6.11 4.70
C VAL A 112 -16.01 6.74 3.67
N PRO A 113 -16.99 7.56 4.08
CA PRO A 113 -17.93 8.16 3.14
C PRO A 113 -17.25 9.23 2.29
N CYS A 114 -17.66 9.31 1.02
CA CYS A 114 -17.35 10.48 0.20
C CYS A 114 -18.14 11.68 0.73
N ASN A 115 -17.47 12.59 1.44
CA ASN A 115 -18.05 13.85 1.87
C ASN A 115 -17.13 15.01 1.49
N ALA A 116 -17.69 16.22 1.50
CA ALA A 116 -16.99 17.42 1.06
C ALA A 116 -15.70 17.69 1.87
N GLN A 117 -15.75 17.53 3.19
CA GLN A 117 -14.61 17.83 4.07
C GLN A 117 -13.43 16.89 3.82
N ALA A 118 -13.69 15.58 3.68
CA ALA A 118 -12.65 14.59 3.40
C ALA A 118 -12.01 14.85 2.03
N MET A 119 -12.83 15.11 1.00
CA MET A 119 -12.33 15.37 -0.35
C MET A 119 -11.52 16.67 -0.44
N GLU A 120 -11.99 17.74 0.20
CA GLU A 120 -11.27 19.01 0.27
C GLU A 120 -9.93 18.85 1.01
N LEU A 121 -9.92 18.16 2.16
CA LEU A 121 -8.70 17.92 2.92
C LEU A 121 -7.67 17.11 2.13
N ILE A 122 -8.09 16.00 1.52
CA ILE A 122 -7.19 15.14 0.75
C ILE A 122 -6.62 15.89 -0.45
N ALA A 123 -7.47 16.61 -1.21
CA ALA A 123 -7.00 17.43 -2.34
C ALA A 123 -6.02 18.53 -1.91
N GLN A 124 -6.27 19.20 -0.78
CA GLN A 124 -5.31 20.17 -0.21
C GLN A 124 -3.98 19.52 0.15
N LEU A 125 -4.01 18.33 0.76
CA LEU A 125 -2.79 17.61 1.12
C LEU A 125 -2.00 17.19 -0.12
N ILE A 126 -2.66 16.75 -1.19
CA ILE A 126 -2.02 16.43 -2.47
C ILE A 126 -1.36 17.67 -3.06
N GLU A 127 -2.08 18.79 -3.16
CA GLU A 127 -1.53 20.03 -3.73
C GLU A 127 -0.37 20.58 -2.89
N ARG A 128 -0.49 20.59 -1.56
CA ARG A 128 0.64 20.96 -0.68
C ARG A 128 1.82 20.01 -0.83
N GLY A 129 1.54 18.72 -1.02
CA GLY A 129 2.54 17.69 -1.30
C GLY A 129 3.38 17.99 -2.56
N ARG A 130 2.85 18.74 -3.53
CA ARG A 130 3.58 19.12 -4.75
C ARG A 130 4.69 20.13 -4.49
N LEU A 131 4.60 20.91 -3.41
CA LEU A 131 5.61 21.92 -3.06
C LEU A 131 6.92 21.30 -2.58
N TYR A 132 6.88 20.04 -2.12
CA TYR A 132 8.08 19.32 -1.70
C TYR A 132 8.84 18.75 -2.90
N SER A 133 10.16 18.93 -2.88
CA SER A 133 11.09 18.31 -3.80
C SER A 133 11.07 16.79 -3.69
N ALA A 134 11.54 16.11 -4.74
CA ALA A 134 11.68 14.65 -4.72
C ALA A 134 12.59 14.18 -3.58
N ALA A 135 13.66 14.93 -3.28
CA ALA A 135 14.60 14.61 -2.20
C ALA A 135 13.94 14.68 -0.82
N GLU A 136 13.12 15.71 -0.56
CA GLU A 136 12.37 15.85 0.70
C GLU A 136 11.36 14.72 0.88
N LYS A 137 10.64 14.35 -0.19
CA LYS A 137 9.70 13.21 -0.18
C LYS A 137 10.42 11.90 0.15
N GLN A 138 11.57 11.65 -0.48
CA GLN A 138 12.37 10.45 -0.24
C GLN A 138 12.97 10.42 1.18
N LEU A 139 13.35 11.57 1.73
CA LEU A 139 13.82 11.66 3.11
C LEU A 139 12.69 11.34 4.09
N ALA A 140 11.50 11.93 3.90
CA ALA A 140 10.34 11.68 4.75
C ALA A 140 9.91 10.20 4.72
N LEU A 141 9.97 9.54 3.55
CA LEU A 141 9.69 8.11 3.44
C LEU A 141 10.71 7.27 4.22
N ARG A 142 12.01 7.58 4.10
CA ARG A 142 13.06 6.89 4.85
C ARG A 142 12.90 7.05 6.36
N GLN A 143 12.64 8.27 6.83
CA GLN A 143 12.40 8.54 8.26
C GLN A 143 11.20 7.73 8.77
N ARG A 144 10.10 7.70 8.02
CA ARG A 144 8.92 6.92 8.37
C ARG A 144 9.21 5.42 8.45
N GLU A 145 10.06 4.88 7.58
CA GLU A 145 10.49 3.49 7.66
C GLU A 145 11.37 3.20 8.86
N GLU A 146 12.29 4.12 9.20
CA GLU A 146 13.14 4.02 10.39
C GLU A 146 12.31 4.03 11.67
N ASP A 147 11.36 4.95 11.78
CA ASP A 147 10.42 5.03 12.92
C ASP A 147 9.61 3.73 13.04
N ARG A 148 9.13 3.18 11.92
CA ARG A 148 8.40 1.91 11.92
C ARG A 148 9.27 0.75 12.41
N LYS A 149 10.55 0.70 11.99
CA LYS A 149 11.51 -0.31 12.46
C LYS A 149 11.78 -0.16 13.95
N LEU A 150 11.90 1.08 14.45
CA LEU A 150 12.10 1.35 15.86
C LEU A 150 10.89 0.88 16.69
N GLN A 151 9.68 1.24 16.28
CA GLN A 151 8.44 0.79 16.92
C GLN A 151 8.32 -0.74 16.92
N GLN A 152 8.72 -1.40 15.83
CA GLN A 152 8.70 -2.87 15.78
C GLN A 152 9.72 -3.49 16.73
N ARG A 153 10.93 -2.92 16.83
CA ARG A 153 11.94 -3.36 17.81
C ARG A 153 11.47 -3.18 19.24
N GLN A 154 10.84 -2.05 19.55
CA GLN A 154 10.24 -1.80 20.86
C GLN A 154 9.18 -2.85 21.19
N LYS A 155 8.21 -3.11 20.29
CA LYS A 155 7.20 -4.15 20.50
C LYS A 155 7.80 -5.55 20.73
N ILE A 156 8.90 -5.89 20.06
CA ILE A 156 9.59 -7.16 20.29
C ILE A 156 10.26 -7.16 21.67
N SER A 157 10.92 -6.07 22.04
CA SER A 157 11.54 -5.92 23.37
C SER A 157 10.51 -6.09 24.47
N ASP A 158 9.39 -5.37 24.38
CA ASP A 158 8.30 -5.41 25.36
C ASP A 158 7.73 -6.83 25.47
N ALA A 159 7.50 -7.51 24.33
CA ALA A 159 7.03 -8.89 24.32
C ALA A 159 8.03 -9.87 24.97
N VAL A 160 9.34 -9.66 24.79
CA VAL A 160 10.38 -10.47 25.44
C VAL A 160 10.40 -10.21 26.95
N ASP A 161 10.33 -8.95 27.37
CA ASP A 161 10.32 -8.56 28.78
C ASP A 161 9.06 -9.10 29.49
N ASP A 162 7.91 -9.10 28.82
CA ASP A 162 6.67 -9.71 29.31
C ASP A 162 6.81 -11.23 29.47
N VAL A 163 7.41 -11.92 28.48
CA VAL A 163 7.68 -13.36 28.56
C VAL A 163 8.67 -13.68 29.67
N GLN A 164 9.74 -12.91 29.82
CA GLN A 164 10.70 -13.08 30.90
C GLN A 164 10.05 -12.85 32.25
N THR A 165 9.27 -11.78 32.40
CA THR A 165 8.54 -11.47 33.63
C THR A 165 7.51 -12.54 33.97
N ALA A 166 6.78 -13.06 32.98
CA ALA A 166 5.82 -14.14 33.17
C ALA A 166 6.51 -15.49 33.47
N ALA A 167 7.63 -15.80 32.82
CA ALA A 167 8.42 -17.01 33.08
C ALA A 167 9.13 -16.97 34.44
N MET A 168 9.56 -15.79 34.89
CA MET A 168 10.23 -15.58 36.18
C MET A 168 9.27 -15.42 37.36
N ARG A 169 7.96 -15.27 37.14
CA ARG A 169 6.94 -15.28 38.22
C ARG A 169 6.80 -16.63 38.94
N GLY A 170 7.46 -17.69 38.47
CA GLY A 170 7.55 -18.99 39.15
C GLY A 170 8.89 -19.29 39.83
N ALA A 171 9.92 -18.46 39.62
CA ALA A 171 11.23 -18.67 40.21
C ALA A 171 11.73 -17.35 40.80
N ALA A 172 11.51 -17.17 42.09
CA ALA A 172 12.33 -16.25 42.87
C ALA A 172 13.79 -16.69 42.71
N PHE A 173 14.56 -15.99 41.88
CA PHE A 173 16.00 -16.19 41.83
C PHE A 173 16.61 -15.51 43.06
N SER A 174 16.48 -16.16 44.21
CA SER A 174 17.37 -15.92 45.35
C SER A 174 18.72 -16.53 44.99
N GLY A 175 19.60 -15.71 44.40
CA GLY A 175 20.91 -16.15 43.96
C GLY A 175 21.94 -15.03 44.04
N PHE A 176 22.43 -14.80 45.25
CA PHE A 176 23.68 -14.14 45.61
C PHE A 176 23.89 -12.68 45.18
N GLY A 177 23.79 -11.81 46.19
CA GLY A 177 24.45 -10.51 46.18
C GLY A 177 25.96 -10.67 46.01
N GLY A 178 26.51 -9.91 45.08
CA GLY A 178 27.94 -9.73 44.88
C GLY A 178 28.14 -8.59 43.89
N HIS A 179 28.73 -7.50 44.36
CA HIS A 179 29.12 -6.36 43.53
C HIS A 179 29.88 -6.83 42.29
N SER A 180 29.33 -6.59 41.09
CA SER A 180 30.06 -6.75 39.84
C SER A 180 30.74 -5.44 39.48
N THR A 181 31.93 -5.24 40.02
CA THR A 181 32.94 -4.37 39.41
C THR A 181 33.40 -4.98 38.08
N ASP A 182 33.51 -4.15 37.03
CA ASP A 182 34.21 -4.34 35.76
C ASP A 182 34.52 -5.79 35.32
N LYS A 183 33.70 -6.32 34.39
CA LYS A 183 34.12 -7.45 33.54
C LYS A 183 34.63 -6.91 32.22
N ARG A 184 35.86 -7.26 31.87
CA ARG A 184 36.47 -6.83 30.61
C ARG A 184 36.05 -7.79 29.48
N PRO A 185 36.12 -7.36 28.21
CA PRO A 185 35.72 -8.19 27.07
C PRO A 185 36.43 -9.55 26.99
N ASP A 186 37.63 -9.66 27.55
CA ASP A 186 38.43 -10.90 27.58
C ASP A 186 37.88 -11.98 28.54
N ASP A 187 36.94 -11.62 29.43
CA ASP A 187 36.33 -12.54 30.40
C ASP A 187 35.14 -13.33 29.82
N MET A 188 34.71 -13.02 28.59
CA MET A 188 33.61 -13.72 27.91
C MET A 188 34.14 -14.80 26.96
N GLN A 189 34.57 -15.93 27.50
CA GLN A 189 34.83 -17.14 26.71
C GLN A 189 33.53 -17.96 26.55
N ILE A 190 32.93 -17.88 25.36
CA ILE A 190 31.81 -18.72 24.97
C ILE A 190 32.37 -19.97 24.27
N ASN A 191 32.61 -21.04 25.03
CA ASN A 191 32.95 -22.34 24.48
C ASN A 191 31.66 -23.11 24.14
N ILE A 192 31.08 -22.84 22.97
CA ILE A 192 30.02 -23.67 22.40
C ILE A 192 30.68 -24.64 21.41
N SER A 193 30.59 -25.93 21.70
CA SER A 193 31.11 -26.95 20.79
C SER A 193 30.18 -27.13 19.58
N HIS A 194 30.74 -27.51 18.43
CA HIS A 194 29.96 -27.76 17.22
C HIS A 194 28.93 -28.89 17.40
N GLU A 195 29.18 -29.85 18.29
CA GLU A 195 28.24 -30.92 18.61
C GLU A 195 27.00 -30.42 19.38
N ASP A 196 27.14 -29.37 20.20
CA ASP A 196 26.02 -28.80 20.96
C ASP A 196 25.01 -28.06 20.06
N LEU A 197 25.48 -27.50 18.93
CA LEU A 197 24.62 -26.89 17.93
C LEU A 197 23.79 -27.93 17.15
N LEU A 198 24.30 -29.16 17.01
CA LEU A 198 23.64 -30.23 16.25
C LEU A 198 22.68 -31.07 17.10
N ARG A 199 22.81 -31.09 18.43
CA ARG A 199 21.91 -31.83 19.34
C ARG A 199 20.54 -31.15 19.58
N ARG A 200 20.37 -29.86 19.31
CA ARG A 200 19.12 -29.12 19.58
C ARG A 200 18.07 -29.15 18.45
N ARG A 201 17.79 -30.34 17.91
CA ARG A 201 16.51 -30.61 17.23
C ARG A 201 15.98 -31.99 17.58
N PRO A 202 14.89 -32.05 18.35
CA PRO A 202 13.85 -33.02 18.02
C PRO A 202 12.40 -32.46 18.10
N GLU A 203 11.58 -32.94 17.15
CA GLU A 203 10.12 -33.11 17.21
C GLU A 203 9.21 -31.93 16.81
N LEU A 204 9.15 -31.62 15.51
CA LEU A 204 7.93 -31.13 14.86
C LEU A 204 7.23 -32.30 14.16
N GLY A 205 6.39 -33.01 14.91
CA GLY A 205 5.55 -34.08 14.40
C GLY A 205 4.33 -34.34 15.28
N ARG A 206 3.13 -34.09 14.72
CA ARG A 206 1.78 -34.57 15.08
C ARG A 206 0.84 -33.62 15.85
N ARG A 207 -0.14 -33.07 15.11
CA ARG A 207 -1.61 -33.03 15.37
C ARG A 207 -2.22 -31.92 14.47
N GLY A 208 -3.30 -32.10 13.72
CA GLY A 208 -4.15 -33.24 13.40
C GLY A 208 -4.99 -32.89 12.16
N GLY A 209 -5.03 -33.80 11.20
CA GLY A 209 -5.99 -33.75 10.09
C GLY A 209 -7.35 -34.25 10.57
N ARG A 210 -8.39 -33.42 10.45
CA ARG A 210 -9.77 -33.82 10.68
C ARG A 210 -10.40 -34.15 9.34
N GLN A 211 -10.55 -35.45 9.08
CA GLN A 211 -11.19 -36.02 7.90
C GLN A 211 -12.71 -35.93 8.07
N ILE A 212 -13.39 -35.30 7.12
CA ILE A 212 -14.86 -35.29 7.01
C ILE A 212 -15.25 -36.62 6.34
N LEU A 213 -15.97 -37.48 7.06
CA LEU A 213 -16.59 -38.69 6.51
C LEU A 213 -18.06 -38.40 6.23
N ALA A 214 -18.40 -38.43 4.94
CA ALA A 214 -19.75 -38.54 4.44
C ALA A 214 -20.19 -40.00 4.43
N SER A 215 -21.36 -40.28 5.00
CA SER A 215 -22.10 -41.53 4.78
C SER A 215 -23.56 -41.21 4.43
N ARG A 216 -23.89 -41.37 3.14
CA ARG A 216 -25.20 -41.86 2.64
C ARG A 216 -25.28 -43.35 3.01
N LYS A 217 -26.40 -44.05 3.21
CA LYS A 217 -27.87 -43.94 3.06
C LYS A 217 -28.46 -45.18 3.81
N PRO A 218 -29.77 -45.45 3.95
CA PRO A 218 -30.94 -44.92 3.23
C PRO A 218 -31.72 -43.84 3.97
#